data_AF-A0A973HTD0-F1
#
_entry.id   AF-A0A973HTD0-F1
#
_cell.length_a   1.000
_cell.length_b   1.000
_cell.length_c   1.000
_cell.angle_alpha   90.00
_cell.angle_beta   90.00
_cell.angle_gamma   90.00
#
_symmetry.space_group_name_H-M   'P 1'
#
loop_
_entity.id
_entity.type
_entity.pdbx_description
1 polymer ?
#
loop_
_entity_poly.entity_id
_entity_poly.type
_entity_poly.pdbx_seq_one_letter_code
_entity_poly.pdbx_strand_id
1 'polypeptide(L)'
;MTAVRGWLALLSGLALVALLVGPAAAYQVEADSAGNSIYVLLINENPSASFDSVSVSEDLPGFVSSATASIVPASVPAQGSDLAAVDFDVGAVALGSTGDLTLTVSGNAAGQPVEMVLTVPLTVVAVAPVAQGVVGQGV
;
A
#
# COMPACT_ATOMS: atom_id res chain seq x y z
N MET A 1 9.52 54.14 25.03
CA MET A 1 10.40 52.96 25.14
C MET A 1 9.61 51.75 24.64
N THR A 2 10.12 51.10 23.57
CA THR A 2 9.93 49.68 23.13
C THR A 2 8.50 49.14 22.94
N ALA A 3 7.98 48.92 21.71
CA ALA A 3 8.21 47.78 20.78
C ALA A 3 7.74 46.42 21.39
N VAL A 4 6.98 45.51 20.76
CA VAL A 4 7.18 44.78 19.48
C VAL A 4 5.88 44.01 19.11
N ARG A 5 5.71 43.75 17.81
CA ARG A 5 4.66 43.00 17.10
C ARG A 5 4.66 41.49 17.44
N GLY A 6 3.53 40.82 17.20
CA GLY A 6 3.56 39.57 16.42
C GLY A 6 2.96 38.30 17.04
N TRP A 7 1.94 37.80 16.32
CA TRP A 7 1.77 36.41 15.85
C TRP A 7 0.77 35.53 16.60
N LEU A 8 -0.34 35.29 15.87
CA LEU A 8 -1.16 34.07 15.93
C LEU A 8 -0.25 32.84 15.95
N ALA A 9 -0.36 32.02 16.98
CA ALA A 9 0.10 30.63 16.93
C ALA A 9 -1.14 29.73 16.80
N LEU A 10 -1.34 29.22 15.58
CA LEU A 10 -2.27 28.13 15.26
C LEU A 10 -2.01 26.95 16.20
N LEU A 11 -3.03 26.49 16.92
CA LEU A 11 -3.05 25.12 17.44
C LEU A 11 -3.31 24.19 16.26
N SER A 12 -2.24 23.63 15.66
CA SER A 12 -2.37 22.54 14.70
C SER A 12 -2.92 21.30 15.41
N GLY A 13 -4.11 20.87 14.99
CA GLY A 13 -4.79 19.69 15.49
C GLY A 13 -3.98 18.42 15.24
N LEU A 14 -3.74 17.66 16.29
CA LEU A 14 -3.28 16.29 16.21
C LEU A 14 -4.47 15.44 15.70
N ALA A 15 -4.51 15.18 14.40
CA ALA A 15 -5.48 14.27 13.80
C ALA A 15 -5.06 12.83 14.14
N LEU A 16 -5.71 12.24 15.14
CA LEU A 16 -5.63 10.80 15.43
C LEU A 16 -6.47 10.07 14.37
N VAL A 17 -5.82 9.57 13.31
CA VAL A 17 -6.45 8.67 12.35
C VAL A 17 -6.63 7.31 13.01
N ALA A 18 -7.89 6.91 13.25
CA ALA A 18 -8.21 5.60 13.78
C ALA A 18 -8.08 4.55 12.67
N LEU A 19 -7.04 3.71 12.73
CA LEU A 19 -6.87 2.58 11.82
C LEU A 19 -7.88 1.47 12.13
N LEU A 20 -8.87 1.28 11.25
CA LEU A 20 -9.69 0.08 11.21
C LEU A 20 -8.98 -0.98 10.37
N VAL A 21 -8.24 -1.88 11.02
CA VAL A 21 -7.71 -3.09 10.36
C VAL A 21 -8.70 -4.24 10.63
N GLY A 22 -9.51 -4.59 9.62
CA GLY A 22 -10.28 -5.83 9.64
C GLY A 22 -9.36 -7.05 9.49
N PRO A 23 -9.79 -8.27 9.87
CA PRO A 23 -8.99 -9.47 9.67
C PRO A 23 -8.78 -9.68 8.15
N ALA A 24 -7.57 -9.47 7.66
CA ALA A 24 -7.24 -9.75 6.28
C ALA A 24 -7.31 -11.27 6.07
N ALA A 25 -8.28 -11.74 5.28
CA ALA A 25 -8.25 -13.09 4.76
C ALA A 25 -6.96 -13.25 3.94
N ALA A 26 -6.19 -14.31 4.20
CA ALA A 26 -4.94 -14.52 3.48
C ALA A 26 -5.22 -14.70 1.98
N TYR A 27 -4.47 -13.96 1.16
CA TYR A 27 -4.47 -14.09 -0.28
C TYR A 27 -3.90 -15.46 -0.64
N GLN A 28 -4.74 -16.26 -1.28
CA GLN A 28 -4.43 -17.64 -1.63
C GLN A 28 -3.66 -17.68 -2.95
N VAL A 29 -2.57 -18.43 -2.97
CA VAL A 29 -1.70 -18.60 -4.13
C VAL A 29 -1.46 -20.08 -4.38
N GLU A 30 -1.31 -20.46 -5.64
CA GLU A 30 -0.91 -21.82 -6.00
C GLU A 30 0.61 -21.97 -5.86
N ALA A 31 1.09 -23.19 -5.60
CA ALA A 31 2.51 -23.47 -5.62
C ALA A 31 3.02 -23.51 -7.07
N ASP A 32 4.25 -23.04 -7.30
CA ASP A 32 4.86 -23.01 -8.64
C ASP A 32 3.99 -22.27 -9.68
N SER A 33 3.47 -21.10 -9.28
CA SER A 33 2.57 -20.28 -10.10
C SER A 33 3.23 -18.97 -10.52
N ALA A 34 2.92 -18.51 -11.73
CA ALA A 34 3.43 -17.27 -12.30
C ALA A 34 2.30 -16.33 -12.71
N GLY A 35 2.60 -15.03 -12.77
CA GLY A 35 1.63 -14.02 -13.18
C GLY A 35 0.52 -13.79 -12.17
N ASN A 36 0.82 -13.94 -10.87
CA ASN A 36 -0.10 -13.53 -9.81
C ASN A 36 -0.05 -12.00 -9.69
N SER A 37 -1.19 -11.36 -9.45
CA SER A 37 -1.27 -9.90 -9.35
C SER A 37 -2.01 -9.48 -8.08
N ILE A 38 -1.46 -8.50 -7.37
CA ILE A 38 -2.16 -7.75 -6.33
C ILE A 38 -2.43 -6.35 -6.85
N TYR A 39 -3.69 -5.94 -6.79
CA TYR A 39 -4.11 -4.57 -7.06
C TYR A 39 -4.30 -3.84 -5.74
N VAL A 40 -3.77 -2.64 -5.63
CA VAL A 40 -3.89 -1.77 -4.45
C VAL A 40 -4.62 -0.50 -4.88
N LEU A 41 -5.79 -0.27 -4.30
CA LEU A 41 -6.49 1.00 -4.42
C LEU A 41 -5.86 2.03 -3.50
N LEU A 42 -5.27 3.07 -4.09
CA LEU A 42 -4.77 4.24 -3.39
C LEU A 42 -5.87 5.30 -3.39
N ILE A 43 -6.27 5.73 -2.21
CA ILE A 43 -7.27 6.80 -2.03
C ILE A 43 -6.55 7.97 -1.40
N ASN A 44 -6.65 9.16 -1.99
CA ASN A 44 -6.11 10.37 -1.40
C ASN A 44 -7.25 11.22 -0.85
N GLU A 45 -7.46 11.17 0.47
CA GLU A 45 -8.46 11.93 1.21
C GLU A 45 -7.99 13.37 1.52
N ASN A 46 -6.76 13.73 1.13
CA ASN A 46 -6.28 15.09 1.30
C ASN A 46 -7.14 16.05 0.47
N PRO A 47 -7.71 17.11 1.08
CA PRO A 47 -8.64 18.00 0.39
C PRO A 47 -7.98 18.96 -0.59
N SER A 48 -6.65 19.09 -0.56
CA SER A 48 -5.96 20.22 -1.21
C SER A 48 -4.61 19.88 -1.85
N ALA A 49 -4.05 18.70 -1.60
CA ALA A 49 -2.78 18.29 -2.14
C ALA A 49 -2.87 16.92 -2.81
N SER A 50 -2.23 16.79 -3.97
CA SER A 50 -1.99 15.50 -4.61
C SER A 50 -0.95 14.71 -3.83
N PHE A 51 -1.01 13.38 -3.96
CA PHE A 51 0.07 12.47 -3.57
C PHE A 51 0.90 12.19 -4.82
N ASP A 52 2.04 12.87 -4.95
CA ASP A 52 2.88 12.88 -6.14
C ASP A 52 4.11 11.99 -5.97
N SER A 53 4.76 11.65 -7.10
CA SER A 53 6.01 10.88 -7.13
C SER A 53 5.88 9.51 -6.46
N VAL A 54 4.74 8.85 -6.67
CA VAL A 54 4.45 7.56 -6.04
C VAL A 54 5.46 6.52 -6.49
N SER A 55 5.92 5.72 -5.53
CA SER A 55 6.71 4.52 -5.77
C SER A 55 6.22 3.39 -4.88
N VAL A 56 6.43 2.16 -5.34
CA VAL A 56 6.07 0.94 -4.62
C VAL A 56 7.33 0.10 -4.48
N SER A 57 7.52 -0.45 -3.29
CA SER A 57 8.61 -1.38 -2.99
C SER A 57 8.05 -2.59 -2.24
N GLU A 58 8.71 -3.72 -2.42
CA GLU A 58 8.21 -5.02 -1.97
C GLU A 58 9.22 -5.70 -1.02
N ASP A 59 8.71 -6.29 0.06
CA ASP A 59 9.43 -7.23 0.92
C ASP A 59 8.73 -8.59 0.87
N LEU A 60 9.49 -9.61 0.48
CA LEU A 60 8.95 -10.88 -0.02
C LEU A 60 9.08 -12.00 1.01
N PRO A 61 8.05 -12.83 1.21
CA PRO A 61 8.22 -14.06 1.94
C PRO A 61 9.07 -15.04 1.12
N GLY A 62 9.82 -15.92 1.79
CA GLY A 62 10.86 -16.75 1.14
C GLY A 62 10.39 -17.73 0.06
N PHE A 63 9.09 -17.89 -0.17
CA PHE A 63 8.52 -18.69 -1.26
C PHE A 63 8.04 -17.88 -2.47
N VAL A 64 8.08 -16.54 -2.39
CA VAL A 64 7.86 -15.66 -3.54
C VAL A 64 9.21 -15.46 -4.22
N SER A 65 9.32 -15.85 -5.49
CA SER A 65 10.58 -15.84 -6.24
C SER A 65 10.89 -14.50 -6.90
N SER A 66 9.86 -13.70 -7.15
CA SER A 66 9.94 -12.40 -7.80
C SER A 66 8.70 -11.59 -7.41
N ALA A 67 8.86 -10.27 -7.30
CA ALA A 67 7.75 -9.33 -7.32
C ALA A 67 8.20 -8.06 -8.03
N THR A 68 7.28 -7.40 -8.73
CA THR A 68 7.55 -6.15 -9.42
C THR A 68 6.28 -5.34 -9.53
N ALA A 69 6.33 -4.10 -9.08
CA ALA A 69 5.31 -3.10 -9.36
C ALA A 69 5.13 -2.92 -10.89
N SER A 70 3.97 -3.32 -11.39
CA SER A 70 3.63 -3.29 -12.83
C SER A 70 2.76 -2.10 -13.20
N ILE A 71 2.04 -1.53 -12.23
CA ILE A 71 1.34 -0.26 -12.37
C ILE A 71 1.70 0.61 -11.16
N VAL A 72 2.25 1.79 -11.42
CA VAL A 72 2.51 2.81 -10.40
C VAL A 72 1.95 4.13 -10.92
N PRO A 73 0.92 4.69 -10.28
CA PRO A 73 0.37 5.98 -10.70
C PRO A 73 1.41 7.07 -10.48
N ALA A 74 1.58 8.00 -11.43
CA ALA A 74 2.53 9.11 -11.24
C ALA A 74 2.11 10.04 -10.09
N SER A 75 0.80 10.19 -9.89
CA SER A 75 0.20 10.89 -8.76
C SER A 75 -1.23 10.43 -8.51
N VAL A 76 -1.72 10.65 -7.29
CA VAL A 76 -3.13 10.50 -6.92
C VAL A 76 -3.68 11.90 -6.57
N PRO A 77 -4.63 12.44 -7.36
CA PRO A 77 -5.19 13.77 -7.13
C PRO A 77 -5.80 13.93 -5.73
N ALA A 78 -5.86 15.17 -5.23
CA ALA A 78 -6.61 15.51 -4.01
C ALA A 78 -8.06 15.03 -4.10
N GLN A 79 -8.57 14.37 -3.05
CA GLN A 79 -9.89 13.71 -3.02
C GLN A 79 -10.11 12.67 -4.14
N GLY A 80 -9.03 12.15 -4.72
CA GLY A 80 -9.04 11.21 -5.82
C GLY A 80 -8.62 9.81 -5.41
N SER A 81 -8.60 8.91 -6.39
CA SER A 81 -8.09 7.55 -6.22
C SER A 81 -7.42 7.08 -7.49
N ASP A 82 -6.44 6.20 -7.34
CA ASP A 82 -5.82 5.51 -8.46
C ASP A 82 -5.40 4.09 -8.04
N LEU A 83 -5.04 3.25 -9.01
CA LEU A 83 -4.65 1.86 -8.79
C LEU A 83 -3.14 1.69 -8.97
N ALA A 84 -2.52 1.03 -8.00
CA ALA A 84 -1.22 0.40 -8.17
C ALA A 84 -1.40 -1.11 -8.36
N ALA A 85 -0.45 -1.75 -9.03
CA ALA A 85 -0.43 -3.20 -9.21
C ALA A 85 0.98 -3.75 -9.01
N VAL A 86 1.06 -4.90 -8.37
CA VAL A 86 2.30 -5.66 -8.16
C VAL A 86 2.07 -7.06 -8.71
N ASP A 87 2.91 -7.45 -9.66
CA ASP A 87 2.94 -8.82 -10.20
C ASP A 87 4.03 -9.62 -9.51
N PHE A 88 3.75 -10.87 -9.19
CA PHE A 88 4.68 -11.73 -8.45
C PHE A 88 4.52 -13.21 -8.84
N ASP A 89 5.62 -13.95 -8.67
CA ASP A 89 5.65 -15.39 -8.92
C ASP A 89 5.91 -16.15 -7.62
N VAL A 90 5.29 -17.31 -7.49
CA VAL A 90 5.42 -18.21 -6.34
C VAL A 90 6.23 -19.41 -6.77
N GLY A 91 7.32 -19.69 -6.05
CA GLY A 91 8.16 -20.86 -6.30
C GLY A 91 7.51 -22.17 -5.83
N ALA A 92 8.20 -23.28 -6.08
CA ALA A 92 7.80 -24.58 -5.56
C ALA A 92 7.89 -24.61 -4.02
N VAL A 93 6.74 -24.72 -3.36
CA VAL A 93 6.62 -24.69 -1.90
C VAL A 93 5.49 -25.61 -1.43
N ALA A 94 5.56 -26.09 -0.19
CA ALA A 94 4.54 -26.98 0.37
C ALA A 94 3.19 -26.27 0.54
N LEU A 95 2.10 -26.99 0.29
CA LEU A 95 0.74 -26.53 0.58
C LEU A 95 0.58 -26.18 2.07
N GLY A 96 -0.16 -25.11 2.35
CA GLY A 96 -0.33 -24.58 3.70
C GLY A 96 0.81 -23.69 4.19
N SER A 97 1.85 -23.47 3.38
CA SER A 97 2.88 -22.48 3.70
C SER A 97 2.27 -21.08 3.72
N THR A 98 2.70 -20.28 4.69
CA THR A 98 2.21 -18.91 4.90
C THR A 98 3.36 -17.94 5.01
N GLY A 99 3.14 -16.70 4.58
CA GLY A 99 4.12 -15.64 4.69
C GLY A 99 3.53 -14.32 4.21
N ASP A 100 4.10 -13.23 4.68
CA ASP A 100 3.58 -11.91 4.38
C ASP A 100 4.34 -11.29 3.22
N LEU A 101 3.60 -10.84 2.20
CA LEU A 101 4.11 -9.93 1.19
C LEU A 101 3.82 -8.51 1.66
N THR A 102 4.87 -7.75 1.97
CA THR A 102 4.72 -6.38 2.43
C THR A 102 4.99 -5.41 1.29
N LEU A 103 4.04 -4.53 1.04
CA LEU A 103 4.14 -3.46 0.04
C LEU A 103 4.30 -2.13 0.77
N THR A 104 5.36 -1.40 0.45
CA THR A 104 5.57 -0.04 0.93
C THR A 104 5.34 0.92 -0.22
N VAL A 105 4.29 1.73 -0.10
CA VAL A 105 3.95 2.80 -1.04
C VAL A 105 4.46 4.11 -0.47
N SER A 106 5.32 4.81 -1.20
CA SER A 106 5.89 6.09 -0.77
C SER A 106 5.71 7.17 -1.83
N GLY A 107 5.74 8.42 -1.40
CA GLY A 107 5.64 9.59 -2.29
C GLY A 107 5.64 10.89 -1.48
N ASN A 108 5.12 11.95 -2.08
CA ASN A 108 5.06 13.27 -1.46
C ASN A 108 3.66 13.86 -1.49
N ALA A 109 3.17 14.34 -0.34
CA ALA A 109 1.93 15.11 -0.25
C ALA A 109 2.23 16.48 0.37
N ALA A 110 1.83 17.56 -0.30
CA ALA A 110 2.09 18.95 0.14
C ALA A 110 3.57 19.23 0.49
N GLY A 111 4.51 18.60 -0.24
CA GLY A 111 5.95 18.72 -0.01
C GLY A 111 6.48 17.95 1.21
N GLN A 112 5.65 17.14 1.88
CA GLN A 112 6.06 16.22 2.93
C GLN A 112 6.14 14.79 2.38
N PRO A 113 7.17 14.00 2.75
CA PRO A 113 7.19 12.59 2.41
C PRO A 113 6.08 11.85 3.16
N VAL A 114 5.40 10.95 2.47
CA VAL A 114 4.37 10.06 3.02
C VAL A 114 4.73 8.63 2.65
N GLU A 115 4.58 7.72 3.62
CA GLU A 115 4.84 6.30 3.45
C GLU A 115 3.69 5.50 4.06
N MET A 116 3.20 4.52 3.32
CA MET A 116 2.17 3.58 3.73
C MET A 116 2.68 2.17 3.58
N VAL A 117 2.39 1.33 4.57
CA VAL A 117 2.75 -0.08 4.56
C VAL A 117 1.47 -0.90 4.51
N LEU A 118 1.37 -1.76 3.49
CA LEU A 118 0.30 -2.73 3.30
C LEU A 118 0.89 -4.13 3.41
N THR A 119 0.41 -4.91 4.38
CA THR A 119 0.79 -6.31 4.54
C THR A 119 -0.28 -7.20 3.93
N VAL A 120 0.09 -8.00 2.93
CA VAL A 120 -0.76 -8.99 2.29
C VAL A 120 -0.34 -10.38 2.79
N PRO A 121 -1.07 -10.98 3.74
CA PRO A 121 -0.78 -12.34 4.17
C PRO A 121 -1.07 -13.30 3.02
N LEU A 122 -0.10 -14.13 2.65
CA LEU A 122 -0.22 -15.14 1.61
C LEU A 122 -0.40 -16.54 2.22
N THR A 123 -1.18 -17.40 1.57
CA THR A 123 -1.28 -18.83 1.91
C THR A 123 -1.26 -19.67 0.66
N VAL A 124 -0.41 -20.71 0.66
CA VAL A 124 -0.28 -21.60 -0.49
C VAL A 124 -1.37 -22.67 -0.44
N VAL A 125 -2.16 -22.77 -1.51
CA VAL A 125 -3.30 -23.70 -1.64
C VAL A 125 -3.17 -24.51 -2.93
N ALA A 126 -3.95 -25.59 -3.03
CA ALA A 126 -3.94 -26.43 -4.22
C ALA A 126 -4.65 -25.78 -5.42
N VAL A 127 -5.66 -24.95 -5.16
CA VAL A 127 -6.42 -24.21 -6.18
C VAL A 127 -6.77 -22.85 -5.59
N ALA A 128 -6.29 -21.78 -6.20
CA ALA A 128 -6.58 -20.42 -5.76
C ALA A 128 -7.82 -19.87 -6.49
N PRO A 129 -8.64 -19.02 -5.85
CA PRO A 129 -9.66 -18.25 -6.54
C PRO A 129 -9.04 -17.38 -7.65
N VAL A 130 -9.66 -17.38 -8.83
CA VAL A 130 -9.19 -16.65 -10.05
C VAL A 130 -9.17 -15.13 -9.92
N ALA A 131 -9.77 -14.57 -8.87
CA ALA A 131 -9.72 -13.14 -8.56
C ALA A 131 -9.75 -12.94 -7.04
N GLN A 132 -8.72 -12.29 -6.52
CA GLN A 132 -8.59 -11.94 -5.12
C GLN A 132 -8.15 -10.49 -5.07
N GLY A 133 -8.90 -9.64 -4.38
CA GLY A 133 -8.62 -8.22 -4.29
C GLY A 133 -8.17 -7.86 -2.89
N VAL A 134 -7.14 -7.03 -2.77
CA VAL A 134 -6.79 -6.34 -1.53
C VAL A 134 -7.16 -4.86 -1.71
N VAL A 135 -7.93 -4.30 -0.79
CA VAL A 135 -8.23 -2.87 -0.80
C VAL A 135 -7.15 -2.17 0.02
N GLY A 136 -6.44 -1.22 -0.59
CA GLY A 136 -5.45 -0.39 0.09
C GLY A 136 -6.11 0.57 1.07
N GLN A 137 -5.33 1.05 2.04
CA GLN A 137 -5.75 2.08 2.99
C GLN A 137 -5.52 3.47 2.35
N GLY A 138 -6.41 4.44 2.62
CA GLY A 138 -6.29 5.80 2.10
C GLY A 138 -5.19 6.62 2.79
N VAL A 139 -4.70 7.66 2.11
CA VAL A 139 -3.83 8.74 2.63
C VAL A 139 -4.62 9.99 2.98
#